data_AF-T0QUF0-F1
#
_entry.id   AF-T0QUF0-F1
#
_cell.length_a   1.000
_cell.length_b   1.000
_cell.length_c   1.000
_cell.angle_alpha   90.00
_cell.angle_beta   90.00
_cell.angle_gamma   90.00
#
_symmetry.space_group_name_H-M   'P 1'
#
loop_
_entity.id
_entity.type
_entity.pdbx_description
1 polymer ?
#
loop_
_entity_poly.entity_id
_entity_poly.type
_entity_poly.pdbx_seq_one_letter_code
_entity_poly.pdbx_strand_id
1 'polypeptide(L)'
;MSLINKLQQNEMNDIASFIAQEAYRLAVIKQYPEDVSRIYNLSKSVRYEILKLFKKNTNIDYAIESIILCVVCYIVTKPPFDEFKNEIRYLINRWWGIESEDDNDDIINNDKNELLDNLKKTVIELCKSNQNFKCNIAHRYSVAMFATEFDSTYLLNYYHDTLRYIYKKEYLPIRKNCVPTRLVRRYKLFNPIGERPLYSIECAYQQVEVPTSALSRIDGDTIINGYIENLCDSYMMLHEYRNQEYVDIATKLTVQIDISNMLSNNELDRIMSYLRSDISVIQTKNKISHMCLAKTEDELVEKYNIPRLHTDDYPTVSYLHRADTLKSINESHAKNYLCALILIAEHFVKYTNKNDKLKILWKKDEKNSNLKNSMDLLAAALRDKYGDKTFNSNKTDSNYTSDFAGFSAGMIERGYKELNKLIKKHLDFFQQGRVQFGKKLNSSQRDKLRAELEISLDKLHPDDKVKAKDELETHLKNGRQASVKPLKNGSYVITW
;
A
#
# COMPACT_ATOMS: atom_id res chain seq x y z
N MET A 1 -4.50 -19.06 -22.36
CA MET A 1 -4.17 -17.62 -22.45
C MET A 1 -2.65 -17.50 -22.55
N SER A 2 -2.09 -16.72 -23.48
CA SER A 2 -0.62 -16.60 -23.62
C SER A 2 0.00 -15.88 -22.42
N LEU A 3 1.28 -16.17 -22.12
CA LEU A 3 2.03 -15.52 -21.03
C LEU A 3 2.06 -13.98 -21.18
N ILE A 4 2.19 -13.52 -22.42
CA ILE A 4 2.14 -12.09 -22.80
C ILE A 4 0.82 -11.45 -22.37
N ASN A 5 -0.31 -12.11 -22.64
CA ASN A 5 -1.62 -11.58 -22.26
C ASN A 5 -1.80 -11.52 -20.74
N LYS A 6 -1.25 -12.49 -19.98
CA LYS A 6 -1.27 -12.45 -18.51
C LYS A 6 -0.44 -11.29 -17.96
N LEU A 7 0.75 -11.03 -18.53
CA LEU A 7 1.59 -9.91 -18.14
C LEU A 7 0.94 -8.55 -18.46
N GLN A 8 0.27 -8.44 -19.61
CA GLN A 8 -0.54 -7.27 -20.01
C GLN A 8 -1.70 -6.98 -19.06
N GLN A 9 -2.42 -8.03 -18.68
CA GLN A 9 -3.52 -7.90 -17.73
C GLN A 9 -3.02 -7.47 -16.33
N ASN A 10 -1.85 -7.96 -15.91
CA ASN A 10 -1.27 -7.61 -14.62
C ASN A 10 -0.90 -6.14 -14.50
N GLU A 11 -0.17 -5.60 -15.47
CA GLU A 11 0.24 -4.20 -15.40
C GLU A 11 -0.98 -3.28 -15.43
N MET A 12 -2.00 -3.59 -16.24
CA MET A 12 -3.24 -2.83 -16.25
C MET A 12 -3.98 -2.89 -14.90
N ASN A 13 -3.97 -4.02 -14.21
CA ASN A 13 -4.49 -4.12 -12.85
C ASN A 13 -3.69 -3.27 -11.85
N ASP A 14 -2.37 -3.22 -12.00
CA ASP A 14 -1.48 -2.43 -11.16
C ASP A 14 -1.71 -0.93 -11.36
N ILE A 15 -1.84 -0.49 -12.61
CA ILE A 15 -2.17 0.89 -12.97
C ILE A 15 -3.55 1.28 -12.42
N ALA A 16 -4.55 0.41 -12.58
CA ALA A 16 -5.87 0.65 -12.01
C ALA A 16 -5.82 0.76 -10.47
N SER A 17 -5.05 -0.10 -9.81
CA SER A 17 -4.87 -0.08 -8.36
C SER A 17 -4.14 1.18 -7.89
N PHE A 18 -3.12 1.62 -8.64
CA PHE A 18 -2.43 2.88 -8.40
C PHE A 18 -3.39 4.07 -8.49
N ILE A 19 -4.14 4.19 -9.59
CA ILE A 19 -5.08 5.29 -9.78
C ILE A 19 -6.12 5.32 -8.65
N ALA A 20 -6.65 4.16 -8.25
CA ALA A 20 -7.62 4.08 -7.16
C ALA A 20 -7.01 4.49 -5.80
N GLN A 21 -5.80 4.01 -5.50
CA GLN A 21 -5.05 4.40 -4.31
C GLN A 21 -4.84 5.92 -4.25
N GLU A 22 -4.39 6.52 -5.36
CA GLU A 22 -4.10 7.95 -5.42
C GLU A 22 -5.38 8.81 -5.41
N ALA A 23 -6.48 8.31 -5.99
CA ALA A 23 -7.80 8.95 -5.85
C ALA A 23 -8.26 8.96 -4.38
N TYR A 24 -8.04 7.87 -3.63
CA TYR A 24 -8.29 7.81 -2.19
C TYR A 24 -7.37 8.78 -1.43
N ARG A 25 -6.07 8.81 -1.75
CA ARG A 25 -5.10 9.75 -1.15
C ARG A 25 -5.55 11.20 -1.33
N LEU A 26 -5.96 11.58 -2.53
CA LEU A 26 -6.48 12.93 -2.83
C LEU A 26 -7.76 13.25 -2.05
N ALA A 27 -8.68 12.30 -1.92
CA ALA A 27 -9.89 12.49 -1.11
C ALA A 27 -9.55 12.73 0.37
N VAL A 28 -8.58 11.99 0.91
CA VAL A 28 -8.11 12.19 2.30
C VAL A 28 -7.37 13.51 2.46
N ILE A 29 -6.48 13.89 1.53
CA ILE A 29 -5.82 15.21 1.57
C ILE A 29 -6.86 16.34 1.56
N LYS A 30 -7.92 16.20 0.78
CA LYS A 30 -8.98 17.20 0.69
C LYS A 30 -9.83 17.29 1.97
N GLN A 31 -10.13 16.15 2.60
CA GLN A 31 -11.00 16.10 3.79
C GLN A 31 -10.24 16.31 5.11
N TYR A 32 -9.02 15.79 5.20
CA TYR A 32 -8.20 15.74 6.42
C TYR A 32 -6.73 16.20 6.17
N PRO A 33 -6.48 17.37 5.56
CA PRO A 33 -5.13 17.82 5.20
C PRO A 33 -4.18 17.90 6.41
N GLU A 34 -4.72 18.24 7.58
CA GLU A 34 -3.94 18.34 8.82
C GLU A 34 -3.48 16.98 9.32
N ASP A 35 -4.34 15.95 9.27
CA ASP A 35 -4.00 14.59 9.68
C ASP A 35 -2.93 13.99 8.75
N VAL A 36 -3.06 14.21 7.43
CA VAL A 36 -2.02 13.79 6.47
C VAL A 36 -0.70 14.49 6.75
N SER A 37 -0.73 15.80 7.05
CA SER A 37 0.47 16.55 7.44
C SER A 37 1.10 15.99 8.71
N ARG A 38 0.30 15.61 9.72
CA ARG A 38 0.80 14.99 10.96
C ARG A 38 1.47 13.65 10.68
N ILE A 39 0.84 12.78 9.88
CA ILE A 39 1.39 11.47 9.52
C ILE A 39 2.71 11.62 8.76
N TYR A 40 2.78 12.56 7.81
CA TYR A 40 3.98 12.81 7.03
C TYR A 40 5.14 13.37 7.88
N ASN A 41 4.85 14.27 8.82
CA ASN A 41 5.88 14.76 9.74
C ASN A 41 6.32 13.68 10.74
N LEU A 42 5.41 12.81 11.17
CA LEU A 42 5.74 11.63 11.97
C LEU A 42 6.70 10.71 11.19
N SER A 43 6.44 10.43 9.91
CA SER A 43 7.32 9.57 9.11
C SER A 43 8.73 10.17 8.97
N LYS A 44 8.86 11.48 8.79
CA LYS A 44 10.15 12.17 8.81
C LYS A 44 10.89 11.99 10.14
N SER A 45 10.20 12.17 11.26
CA SER A 45 10.78 12.00 12.59
C SER A 45 11.21 10.56 12.87
N VAL A 46 10.35 9.60 12.55
CA VAL A 46 10.63 8.16 12.71
C VAL A 46 11.80 7.75 11.84
N ARG A 47 11.80 8.16 10.56
CA ARG A 47 12.92 7.92 9.64
C ARG A 47 14.22 8.48 10.20
N TYR A 48 14.22 9.73 10.68
CA TYR A 48 15.41 10.35 11.24
C TYR A 48 15.99 9.57 12.43
N GLU A 49 15.15 9.20 13.41
CA GLU A 49 15.61 8.46 14.58
C GLU A 49 16.12 7.04 14.23
N ILE A 50 15.42 6.34 13.34
CA ILE A 50 15.85 4.99 12.90
C ILE A 50 17.17 5.08 12.12
N LEU A 51 17.32 6.04 11.20
CA LEU A 51 18.53 6.17 10.39
C LEU A 51 19.78 6.54 11.19
N LYS A 52 19.65 7.17 12.38
CA LYS A 52 20.80 7.42 13.27
C LYS A 52 21.49 6.15 13.75
N LEU A 53 20.75 5.04 13.80
CA LEU A 53 21.27 3.74 14.23
C LEU A 53 22.21 3.13 13.19
N PHE A 54 22.17 3.60 11.95
CA PHE A 54 22.96 3.09 10.85
C PHE A 54 24.11 4.07 10.52
N LYS A 55 25.27 3.53 10.09
CA LYS A 55 26.42 4.35 9.68
C LYS A 55 26.02 5.21 8.47
N LYS A 56 26.59 6.43 8.35
CA LYS A 56 26.24 7.44 7.33
C LYS A 56 26.28 6.99 5.86
N ASN A 57 26.84 5.81 5.56
CA ASN A 57 26.98 5.25 4.20
C ASN A 57 26.21 3.94 3.98
N THR A 58 25.35 3.52 4.92
CA THR A 58 24.47 2.36 4.68
C THR A 58 23.44 2.75 3.63
N ASN A 59 23.44 2.05 2.50
CA ASN A 59 22.43 2.24 1.47
C ASN A 59 21.07 1.95 2.12
N ILE A 60 20.13 2.90 2.11
CA ILE A 60 18.83 2.71 2.75
C ILE A 60 18.07 1.68 1.93
N ASP A 61 18.22 0.42 2.32
CA ASP A 61 17.58 -0.68 1.61
C ASP A 61 16.07 -0.69 1.87
N TYR A 62 15.34 -1.37 0.99
CA TYR A 62 13.90 -1.58 1.05
C TYR A 62 13.43 -2.08 2.43
N ALA A 63 14.26 -2.85 3.14
CA ALA A 63 13.94 -3.37 4.46
C ALA A 63 13.90 -2.28 5.54
N ILE A 64 14.87 -1.36 5.59
CA ILE A 64 14.88 -0.23 6.54
C ILE A 64 13.64 0.66 6.33
N GLU A 65 13.31 0.95 5.06
CA GLU A 65 12.08 1.68 4.73
C GLU A 65 10.82 0.90 5.13
N SER A 66 10.84 -0.43 5.13
CA SER A 66 9.70 -1.23 5.59
C SER A 66 9.55 -1.16 7.11
N ILE A 67 10.65 -1.15 7.87
CA ILE A 67 10.65 -0.95 9.33
C ILE A 67 10.09 0.44 9.67
N ILE A 68 10.57 1.50 9.00
CA ILE A 68 10.08 2.87 9.20
C ILE A 68 8.56 2.93 9.01
N LEU A 69 8.06 2.38 7.90
CA LEU A 69 6.63 2.41 7.60
C LEU A 69 5.80 1.56 8.58
N CYS A 70 6.33 0.43 9.04
CA CYS A 70 5.68 -0.41 10.05
C CYS A 70 5.51 0.36 11.38
N VAL A 71 6.56 1.05 11.85
CA VAL A 71 6.51 1.90 13.05
C VAL A 71 5.50 3.03 12.90
N VAL A 72 5.48 3.72 11.76
CA VAL A 72 4.49 4.78 11.48
C VAL A 72 3.07 4.22 11.52
N CYS A 73 2.83 3.07 10.88
CA CYS A 73 1.51 2.43 10.91
C CYS A 73 1.09 2.07 12.33
N TYR A 74 1.99 1.51 13.14
CA TYR A 74 1.72 1.18 14.53
C TYR A 74 1.34 2.41 15.36
N ILE A 75 2.11 3.49 15.28
CA ILE A 75 1.84 4.72 16.05
C ILE A 75 0.47 5.32 15.71
N VAL A 76 0.07 5.26 14.44
CA VAL A 76 -1.17 5.88 13.95
C VAL A 76 -2.38 4.99 14.20
N THR A 77 -2.29 3.68 13.93
CA THR A 77 -3.43 2.74 14.01
C THR A 77 -3.53 2.01 15.35
N LYS A 78 -2.45 1.96 16.12
CA LYS A 78 -2.35 1.33 17.45
C LYS A 78 -2.91 -0.10 17.48
N PRO A 79 -2.47 -1.01 16.58
CA PRO A 79 -2.86 -2.41 16.64
C PRO A 79 -2.28 -3.06 17.91
N PRO A 80 -2.71 -4.30 18.27
CA PRO A 80 -2.13 -5.03 19.38
C PRO A 80 -0.60 -5.10 19.31
N PHE A 81 0.07 -4.91 20.44
CA PHE A 81 1.54 -4.81 20.49
C PHE A 81 2.24 -6.11 20.04
N ASP A 82 1.64 -7.27 20.28
CA ASP A 82 2.21 -8.57 19.90
C ASP A 82 2.28 -8.75 18.38
N GLU A 83 1.26 -8.29 17.64
CA GLU A 83 1.26 -8.30 16.17
C GLU A 83 2.41 -7.43 15.63
N PHE A 84 2.56 -6.23 16.18
CA PHE A 84 3.64 -5.32 15.81
C PHE A 84 5.03 -5.89 16.11
N LYS A 85 5.20 -6.51 17.28
CA LYS A 85 6.46 -7.13 17.69
C LYS A 85 6.88 -8.25 16.73
N ASN A 86 5.94 -9.08 16.30
CA ASN A 86 6.21 -10.16 15.35
C ASN A 86 6.58 -9.63 13.96
N GLU A 87 5.87 -8.62 13.47
CA GLU A 87 6.14 -8.01 12.16
C GLU A 87 7.51 -7.33 12.11
N ILE A 88 7.84 -6.54 13.14
CA ILE A 88 9.16 -5.89 13.24
C ILE A 88 10.27 -6.95 13.32
N ARG A 89 10.09 -8.02 14.11
CA ARG A 89 11.06 -9.12 14.18
C ARG A 89 11.28 -9.77 12.81
N TYR A 90 10.22 -10.00 12.05
CA TYR A 90 10.31 -10.56 10.70
C TYR A 90 11.06 -9.63 9.74
N LEU A 91 10.73 -8.34 9.71
CA LEU A 91 11.38 -7.35 8.84
C LEU A 91 12.87 -7.20 9.14
N ILE A 92 13.22 -7.22 10.43
CA ILE A 92 14.60 -7.27 10.91
C ILE A 92 15.25 -8.54 10.37
N ASN A 93 14.79 -9.74 10.74
CA ASN A 93 15.42 -10.99 10.29
C ASN A 93 15.62 -11.08 8.77
N ARG A 94 14.65 -10.57 7.99
CA ARG A 94 14.73 -10.52 6.53
C ARG A 94 15.84 -9.60 6.00
N TRP A 95 16.05 -8.43 6.61
CA TRP A 95 17.14 -7.53 6.22
C TRP A 95 18.49 -8.22 6.42
N TRP A 96 18.66 -8.90 7.55
CA TRP A 96 19.90 -9.61 7.87
C TRP A 96 20.22 -10.77 6.91
N GLY A 97 19.20 -11.53 6.49
CA GLY A 97 19.39 -12.63 5.53
C GLY A 97 19.83 -12.21 4.12
N ILE A 98 19.97 -10.92 3.85
CA ILE A 98 20.45 -10.36 2.57
C ILE A 98 21.93 -9.91 2.67
N GLU A 99 22.48 -9.73 3.87
CA GLU A 99 23.83 -9.14 4.07
C GLU A 99 24.89 -10.13 4.61
N SER A 100 24.56 -11.38 4.95
CA SER A 100 25.55 -12.35 5.46
C SER A 100 26.02 -13.34 4.38
N GLU A 101 26.95 -12.90 3.55
CA GLU A 101 27.82 -13.81 2.75
C GLU A 101 29.26 -13.88 3.30
N ASP A 102 29.61 -13.13 4.36
CA ASP A 102 30.96 -13.16 4.94
C ASP A 102 30.96 -13.83 6.33
N ASP A 103 31.42 -15.07 6.35
CA ASP A 103 31.80 -15.85 7.52
C ASP A 103 33.03 -15.22 8.19
N ASN A 104 32.84 -14.41 9.23
CA ASN A 104 33.82 -14.23 10.29
C ASN A 104 33.13 -13.91 11.63
N ASP A 105 33.08 -14.94 12.45
CA ASP A 105 32.34 -15.09 13.70
C ASP A 105 32.87 -14.22 14.87
N ASP A 106 31.99 -14.02 15.85
CA ASP A 106 32.11 -13.34 17.14
C ASP A 106 32.01 -11.81 17.18
N ILE A 107 32.78 -11.03 16.42
CA ILE A 107 32.72 -9.55 16.50
C ILE A 107 31.44 -9.03 15.82
N ILE A 108 31.05 -9.64 14.69
CA ILE A 108 29.84 -9.29 13.94
C ILE A 108 28.57 -9.61 14.75
N ASN A 109 28.59 -10.66 15.59
CA ASN A 109 27.44 -11.06 16.41
C ASN A 109 27.17 -10.10 17.58
N ASN A 110 28.19 -9.46 18.15
CA ASN A 110 28.01 -8.48 19.23
C ASN A 110 27.46 -7.13 18.72
N ASP A 111 28.03 -6.59 17.63
CA ASP A 111 27.52 -5.36 16.98
C ASP A 111 26.07 -5.55 16.49
N LYS A 112 25.73 -6.77 16.06
CA LYS A 112 24.38 -7.17 15.63
C LYS A 112 23.36 -7.17 16.77
N ASN A 113 23.69 -7.82 17.88
CA ASN A 113 22.81 -7.84 19.05
C ASN A 113 22.61 -6.43 19.62
N GLU A 114 23.67 -5.62 19.61
CA GLU A 114 23.61 -4.21 20.02
C GLU A 114 22.71 -3.38 19.08
N LEU A 115 22.88 -3.47 17.75
CA LEU A 115 22.02 -2.75 16.79
C LEU A 115 20.55 -3.16 16.94
N LEU A 116 20.28 -4.46 17.11
CA LEU A 116 18.94 -4.99 17.30
C LEU A 116 18.29 -4.44 18.58
N ASP A 117 19.03 -4.43 19.68
CA ASP A 117 18.52 -3.93 20.95
C ASP A 117 18.36 -2.42 20.95
N ASN A 118 19.25 -1.69 20.28
CA ASN A 118 19.11 -0.25 20.05
C ASN A 118 17.89 0.05 19.18
N LEU A 119 17.66 -0.70 18.10
CA LEU A 119 16.46 -0.56 17.27
C LEU A 119 15.18 -0.84 18.06
N LYS A 120 15.13 -1.91 18.85
CA LYS A 120 13.99 -2.20 19.74
C LYS A 120 13.74 -1.04 20.72
N LYS A 121 14.78 -0.53 21.38
CA LYS A 121 14.69 0.61 22.31
C LYS A 121 14.14 1.85 21.60
N THR A 122 14.73 2.23 20.47
CA THR A 122 14.30 3.39 19.67
C THR A 122 12.84 3.24 19.22
N VAL A 123 12.43 2.05 18.75
CA VAL A 123 11.04 1.79 18.35
C VAL A 123 10.10 1.97 19.55
N ILE A 124 10.42 1.39 20.71
CA ILE A 124 9.60 1.52 21.92
C ILE A 124 9.51 3.00 22.36
N GLU A 125 10.61 3.73 22.34
CA GLU A 125 10.65 5.15 22.68
C GLU A 125 9.84 6.02 21.72
N LEU A 126 9.92 5.76 20.41
CA LEU A 126 9.09 6.42 19.39
C LEU A 126 7.60 6.16 19.65
N CYS A 127 7.24 4.93 19.99
CA CYS A 127 5.87 4.56 20.33
C CYS A 127 5.37 5.28 21.58
N LYS A 128 6.17 5.32 22.66
CA LYS A 128 5.84 6.03 23.90
C LYS A 128 5.71 7.53 23.68
N SER A 129 6.65 8.13 22.97
CA SER A 129 6.68 9.58 22.68
C SER A 129 5.48 10.03 21.85
N ASN A 130 4.92 9.12 21.05
CA ASN A 130 3.77 9.39 20.18
C ASN A 130 2.48 8.69 20.64
N GLN A 131 2.37 8.25 21.90
CA GLN A 131 1.19 7.56 22.42
C GLN A 131 -0.12 8.35 22.25
N ASN A 132 -0.02 9.68 22.28
CA ASN A 132 -1.14 10.61 22.14
C ASN A 132 -1.38 11.06 20.69
N PHE A 133 -0.77 10.40 19.70
CA PHE A 133 -1.03 10.69 18.31
C PHE A 133 -2.53 10.51 18.02
N LYS A 134 -3.12 11.52 17.37
CA LYS A 134 -4.53 11.55 16.99
C LYS A 134 -4.66 11.54 15.47
N CYS A 135 -5.53 10.68 14.96
CA CYS A 135 -5.89 10.60 13.56
C CYS A 135 -7.39 10.34 13.46
N ASN A 136 -8.08 11.12 12.64
CA ASN A 136 -9.52 11.02 12.43
C ASN A 136 -9.85 10.37 11.07
N ILE A 137 -8.83 9.88 10.35
CA ILE A 137 -8.99 9.25 9.05
C ILE A 137 -9.51 7.83 9.26
N ALA A 138 -10.67 7.52 8.67
CA ALA A 138 -11.10 6.14 8.49
C ALA A 138 -10.27 5.48 7.37
N HIS A 139 -9.20 4.78 7.76
CA HIS A 139 -8.24 4.20 6.84
C HIS A 139 -8.87 3.05 6.03
N ARG A 140 -8.94 3.21 4.70
CA ARG A 140 -9.23 2.14 3.73
C ARG A 140 -7.97 1.64 3.02
N TYR A 141 -6.84 2.30 3.24
CA TYR A 141 -5.52 1.91 2.74
C TYR A 141 -4.54 2.07 3.89
N SER A 142 -3.41 1.37 3.81
CA SER A 142 -2.35 1.47 4.81
C SER A 142 -1.92 2.92 5.04
N VAL A 143 -1.70 3.29 6.30
CA VAL A 143 -1.19 4.61 6.71
C VAL A 143 0.15 4.93 6.05
N ALA A 144 0.95 3.90 5.76
CA ALA A 144 2.21 4.02 5.05
C ALA A 144 2.08 4.79 3.73
N MET A 145 0.91 4.75 3.09
CA MET A 145 0.62 5.53 1.89
C MET A 145 0.76 7.05 2.12
N PHE A 146 0.53 7.57 3.32
CA PHE A 146 0.66 9.00 3.63
C PHE A 146 2.05 9.38 4.14
N ALA A 147 2.94 8.41 4.35
CA ALA A 147 4.31 8.64 4.79
C ALA A 147 5.24 9.06 3.63
N THR A 148 4.78 8.95 2.38
CA THR A 148 5.50 9.32 1.16
C THR A 148 4.91 10.59 0.54
N GLU A 149 5.75 11.44 -0.07
CA GLU A 149 5.25 12.61 -0.80
C GLU A 149 4.41 12.20 -2.00
N PHE A 150 3.32 12.95 -2.23
CA PHE A 150 2.53 12.87 -3.46
C PHE A 150 2.83 14.13 -4.28
N ASP A 151 3.86 14.05 -5.12
CA ASP A 151 4.25 15.16 -5.99
C ASP A 151 4.07 14.80 -7.47
N SER A 152 4.06 15.83 -8.33
CA SER A 152 3.86 15.64 -9.76
C SER A 152 5.06 14.98 -10.45
N THR A 153 6.26 15.08 -9.90
CA THR A 153 7.45 14.38 -10.41
C THR A 153 7.35 12.88 -10.22
N TYR A 154 6.90 12.44 -9.04
CA TYR A 154 6.57 11.05 -8.74
C TYR A 154 5.54 10.49 -9.72
N LEU A 155 4.45 11.23 -9.94
CA LEU A 155 3.41 10.84 -10.90
C LEU A 155 3.90 10.82 -12.35
N LEU A 156 4.73 11.79 -12.76
CA LEU A 156 5.32 11.87 -14.09
C LEU A 156 6.29 10.73 -14.37
N ASN A 157 7.08 10.33 -13.36
CA ASN A 157 7.99 9.19 -13.46
C ASN A 157 7.20 7.89 -13.62
N TYR A 158 6.17 7.69 -12.79
CA TYR A 158 5.28 6.55 -12.92
C TYR A 158 4.58 6.50 -14.28
N TYR A 159 4.08 7.65 -14.72
CA TYR A 159 3.45 7.82 -16.03
C TYR A 159 4.40 7.47 -17.17
N HIS A 160 5.63 7.96 -17.14
CA HIS A 160 6.64 7.64 -18.16
C HIS A 160 6.95 6.15 -18.24
N ASP A 161 7.15 5.49 -17.09
CA ASP A 161 7.45 4.07 -17.04
C ASP A 161 6.25 3.25 -17.55
N THR A 162 5.03 3.68 -17.21
CA THR A 162 3.77 3.12 -17.73
C THR A 162 3.63 3.30 -19.24
N LEU A 163 4.03 4.46 -19.80
CA LEU A 163 4.00 4.69 -21.25
C LEU A 163 4.99 3.82 -22.00
N ARG A 164 6.21 3.61 -21.47
CA ARG A 164 7.17 2.67 -22.09
C ARG A 164 6.59 1.28 -22.17
N TYR A 165 5.91 0.85 -21.11
CA TYR A 165 5.21 -0.42 -21.07
C TYR A 165 4.10 -0.50 -22.14
N ILE A 166 3.15 0.45 -22.13
CA ILE A 166 1.97 0.45 -23.00
C ILE A 166 2.37 0.52 -24.48
N TYR A 167 3.32 1.38 -24.83
CA TYR A 167 3.57 1.74 -26.23
C TYR A 167 4.77 1.05 -26.87
N LYS A 168 5.83 0.76 -26.11
CA LYS A 168 7.01 0.09 -26.69
C LYS A 168 6.95 -1.43 -26.58
N LYS A 169 6.01 -1.97 -25.79
CA LYS A 169 6.02 -3.38 -25.36
C LYS A 169 7.43 -3.81 -24.93
N GLU A 170 8.19 -2.89 -24.33
CA GLU A 170 9.51 -3.16 -23.78
C GLU A 170 9.30 -4.01 -22.53
N TYR A 171 9.10 -5.32 -22.75
CA TYR A 171 9.42 -6.30 -21.74
C TYR A 171 10.91 -6.11 -21.47
N LEU A 172 11.28 -5.88 -20.20
CA LEU A 172 12.67 -6.04 -19.76
C LEU A 172 13.28 -7.25 -20.47
N PRO A 173 14.49 -7.13 -21.01
CA PRO A 173 14.98 -7.94 -22.12
C PRO A 173 14.67 -9.41 -21.87
N ILE A 174 13.71 -9.93 -22.65
CA ILE A 174 13.43 -11.37 -22.71
C ILE A 174 14.67 -11.96 -23.37
N ARG A 175 15.68 -12.33 -22.57
CA ARG A 175 16.62 -13.35 -23.01
C ARG A 175 15.73 -14.55 -23.36
N LYS A 176 15.83 -15.05 -24.60
CA LYS A 176 15.20 -16.33 -24.98
C LYS A 176 15.50 -17.33 -23.84
N ASN A 177 14.47 -17.79 -23.13
CA ASN A 177 14.52 -18.71 -21.98
C ASN A 177 14.62 -18.10 -20.56
N CYS A 178 14.62 -16.77 -20.39
CA CYS A 178 14.44 -16.16 -19.07
C CYS A 178 13.06 -15.51 -18.98
N VAL A 179 12.19 -16.05 -18.13
CA VAL A 179 10.93 -15.43 -17.77
C VAL A 179 11.22 -14.33 -16.75
N PRO A 180 10.93 -13.05 -17.01
CA PRO A 180 10.98 -12.04 -15.97
C PRO A 180 9.87 -12.38 -14.96
N THR A 181 10.23 -12.92 -13.81
CA THR A 181 9.27 -13.30 -12.75
C THR A 181 8.79 -12.09 -11.94
N ARG A 182 9.44 -10.94 -12.08
CA ARG A 182 9.05 -9.68 -11.44
C ARG A 182 9.51 -8.48 -12.27
N LEU A 183 8.56 -7.68 -12.76
CA LEU A 183 8.82 -6.26 -12.95
C LEU A 183 9.04 -5.67 -11.56
N VAL A 184 10.24 -5.17 -11.28
CA VAL A 184 10.52 -4.47 -10.02
C VAL A 184 9.68 -3.19 -10.04
N ARG A 185 8.55 -3.22 -9.32
CA ARG A 185 7.70 -2.04 -9.15
C ARG A 185 8.53 -0.94 -8.49
N ARG A 186 8.72 0.18 -9.19
CA ARG A 186 9.41 1.38 -8.63
C ARG A 186 8.54 2.15 -7.63
N TYR A 187 7.34 1.65 -7.33
CA TYR A 187 6.32 2.31 -6.53
C TYR A 187 5.66 1.31 -5.58
N LYS A 188 5.35 1.76 -4.35
CA LYS A 188 4.63 0.96 -3.35
C LYS A 188 3.13 1.05 -3.63
N LEU A 189 2.54 -0.07 -4.01
CA LEU A 189 1.10 -0.26 -4.07
C LEU A 189 0.61 -0.86 -2.75
N PHE A 190 -0.39 -0.23 -2.16
CA PHE A 190 -1.10 -0.71 -0.99
C PHE A 190 -2.47 -1.20 -1.44
N ASN A 191 -2.82 -2.42 -1.07
CA ASN A 191 -4.16 -2.93 -1.32
C ASN A 191 -5.15 -2.26 -0.37
N PRO A 192 -6.41 -2.06 -0.79
CA PRO A 192 -7.44 -1.57 0.10
C PRO A 192 -7.69 -2.56 1.25
N ILE A 193 -7.76 -2.04 2.46
CA ILE A 193 -8.19 -2.76 3.66
C ILE A 193 -9.71 -2.93 3.56
N GLY A 194 -10.20 -4.15 3.82
CA GLY A 194 -11.63 -4.43 3.86
C GLY A 194 -12.34 -3.58 4.93
N GLU A 195 -13.64 -3.35 4.77
CA GLU A 195 -14.44 -2.57 5.74
C GLU A 195 -14.56 -3.28 7.11
N ARG A 196 -14.32 -4.59 7.13
CA ARG A 196 -14.25 -5.43 8.32
C ARG A 196 -13.26 -6.59 8.08
N PRO A 197 -12.67 -7.18 9.13
CA PRO A 197 -11.94 -8.44 9.02
C PRO A 197 -12.93 -9.54 8.65
N LEU A 198 -12.84 -10.08 7.44
CA LEU A 198 -13.74 -11.14 6.96
C LEU A 198 -13.27 -12.55 7.35
N TYR A 199 -11.99 -12.67 7.70
CA TYR A 199 -11.31 -13.92 7.92
C TYR A 199 -10.23 -13.73 8.98
N SER A 200 -10.11 -14.69 9.89
CA SER A 200 -8.97 -14.83 10.78
C SER A 200 -8.47 -16.27 10.77
N ILE A 201 -7.17 -16.40 10.97
CA ILE A 201 -6.48 -17.67 11.05
C ILE A 201 -5.66 -17.69 12.33
N GLU A 202 -5.87 -18.73 13.12
CA GLU A 202 -5.09 -19.00 14.31
C GLU A 202 -4.44 -20.36 14.16
N CYS A 203 -3.12 -20.40 14.35
CA CYS A 203 -2.35 -21.62 14.26
C CYS A 203 -1.80 -21.97 15.64
N ALA A 204 -2.12 -23.17 16.12
CA ALA A 204 -1.48 -23.74 17.30
C ALA A 204 -0.17 -24.40 16.87
N TYR A 205 0.90 -24.07 17.57
CA TYR A 205 2.23 -24.63 17.36
C TYR A 205 2.63 -25.49 18.55
N GLN A 206 3.29 -26.60 18.25
CA GLN A 206 4.04 -27.39 19.21
C GLN A 206 5.52 -27.13 18.98
N GLN A 207 6.19 -26.65 20.02
CA GLN A 207 7.65 -26.53 20.01
C GLN A 207 8.26 -27.91 20.26
N VAL A 208 9.24 -28.28 19.44
CA VAL A 208 9.93 -29.57 19.49
C VAL A 208 11.43 -29.33 19.53
N GLU A 209 12.11 -29.96 20.47
CA GLU A 209 13.58 -29.89 20.58
C GLU A 209 14.23 -30.61 19.39
N VAL A 210 15.23 -29.96 18.78
CA VAL A 210 16.00 -30.55 17.69
C VAL A 210 17.05 -31.49 18.27
N PRO A 211 17.00 -32.80 17.95
CA PRO A 211 17.96 -33.76 18.47
C PRO A 211 19.40 -33.35 18.12
N THR A 212 20.33 -33.55 19.05
CA THR A 212 21.77 -33.35 18.80
C THR A 212 22.29 -34.24 17.66
N SER A 213 21.63 -35.37 17.41
CA SER A 213 21.92 -36.29 16.30
C SER A 213 21.31 -35.86 14.96
N ALA A 214 20.57 -34.75 14.89
CA ALA A 214 19.95 -34.31 13.65
C ALA A 214 21.01 -33.77 12.68
N LEU A 215 20.82 -33.99 11.38
CA LEU A 215 21.73 -33.51 10.34
C LEU A 215 21.89 -31.98 10.37
N SER A 216 20.88 -31.26 10.86
CA SER A 216 20.90 -29.80 11.06
C SER A 216 21.86 -29.32 12.15
N ARG A 217 22.33 -30.22 13.02
CA ARG A 217 23.25 -29.95 14.15
C ARG A 217 24.67 -30.47 13.92
N ILE A 218 24.92 -31.17 12.82
CA ILE A 218 26.24 -31.71 12.52
C ILE A 218 27.10 -30.58 11.94
N ASP A 219 28.06 -30.10 12.74
CA ASP A 219 29.08 -29.17 12.28
C ASP A 219 30.13 -29.89 11.43
N GLY A 220 30.39 -29.36 10.24
CA GLY A 220 31.43 -29.82 9.33
C GLY A 220 30.99 -29.87 7.86
N ASP A 221 31.97 -29.93 6.96
CA ASP A 221 31.76 -30.23 5.54
C ASP A 221 31.17 -31.63 5.42
N THR A 222 29.85 -31.70 5.30
CA THR A 222 29.16 -32.97 5.06
C THR A 222 29.58 -33.45 3.67
N ILE A 223 30.44 -34.47 3.60
CA ILE A 223 30.79 -35.09 2.33
C ILE A 223 29.54 -35.80 1.82
N ILE A 224 28.82 -35.16 0.89
CA ILE A 224 27.63 -35.71 0.24
C ILE A 224 28.07 -36.92 -0.58
N ASN A 225 27.99 -38.11 0.01
CA ASN A 225 28.39 -39.36 -0.60
C ASN A 225 27.15 -40.11 -1.05
N GLY A 226 26.64 -39.81 -2.25
CA GLY A 226 25.53 -40.58 -2.79
C GLY A 226 24.94 -40.03 -4.09
N TYR A 227 24.31 -40.92 -4.84
CA TYR A 227 23.42 -40.60 -5.96
C TYR A 227 21.96 -40.59 -5.47
N ILE A 228 21.67 -39.95 -4.34
CA ILE A 228 20.29 -39.77 -3.87
C ILE A 228 19.72 -38.51 -4.56
N GLU A 229 18.64 -38.69 -5.32
CA GLU A 229 17.96 -37.60 -6.02
C GLU A 229 17.50 -36.53 -5.02
N ASN A 230 17.73 -35.25 -5.35
CA ASN A 230 17.41 -34.07 -4.51
C ASN A 230 18.20 -33.95 -3.19
N LEU A 231 19.20 -34.80 -2.92
CA LEU A 231 19.98 -34.75 -1.68
C LEU A 231 20.72 -33.41 -1.54
N CYS A 232 21.41 -32.96 -2.59
CA CYS A 232 22.10 -31.66 -2.58
C CYS A 232 21.14 -30.50 -2.29
N ASP A 233 19.99 -30.45 -2.96
CA ASP A 233 19.00 -29.39 -2.76
C ASP A 233 18.42 -29.40 -1.34
N SER A 234 18.24 -30.60 -0.76
CA SER A 234 17.76 -30.76 0.60
C SER A 234 18.77 -30.25 1.64
N TYR A 235 20.06 -30.50 1.45
CA TYR A 235 21.12 -29.96 2.30
C TYR A 235 21.30 -28.45 2.15
N MET A 236 21.22 -27.92 0.92
CA MET A 236 21.24 -26.47 0.69
C MET A 236 20.11 -25.77 1.45
N MET A 237 18.90 -26.32 1.39
CA MET A 237 17.75 -25.76 2.11
C MET A 237 17.90 -25.91 3.64
N LEU A 238 18.52 -26.99 4.12
CA LEU A 238 18.79 -27.19 5.55
C LEU A 238 19.85 -26.23 6.11
N HIS A 239 20.80 -25.79 5.28
CA HIS A 239 21.90 -24.89 5.66
C HIS A 239 21.39 -23.58 6.30
N GLU A 240 20.31 -23.00 5.77
CA GLU A 240 19.67 -21.78 6.30
C GLU A 240 19.10 -21.94 7.73
N TYR A 241 18.95 -23.18 8.22
CA TYR A 241 18.28 -23.52 9.48
C TYR A 241 19.17 -24.37 10.41
N ARG A 242 20.49 -24.37 10.20
CA ARG A 242 21.43 -25.10 11.05
C ARG A 242 21.42 -24.62 12.49
N ASN A 243 21.79 -25.52 13.39
CA ASN A 243 22.06 -25.25 14.80
C ASN A 243 20.88 -24.69 15.61
N GLN A 244 19.63 -24.80 15.12
CA GLN A 244 18.43 -24.43 15.87
C GLN A 244 18.17 -25.36 17.05
N GLU A 245 17.95 -24.81 18.24
CA GLU A 245 17.63 -25.60 19.44
C GLU A 245 16.24 -26.24 19.41
N TYR A 246 15.28 -25.51 18.87
CA TYR A 246 13.89 -25.92 18.81
C TYR A 246 13.31 -25.52 17.46
N VAL A 247 12.33 -26.29 17.01
CA VAL A 247 11.49 -25.96 15.87
C VAL A 247 10.03 -25.95 16.27
N ASP A 248 9.24 -25.08 15.64
CA ASP A 248 7.80 -25.03 15.83
C ASP A 248 7.10 -25.84 14.72
N ILE A 249 6.20 -26.74 15.13
CA ILE A 249 5.36 -27.52 14.22
C ILE A 249 3.91 -27.10 14.43
N ALA A 250 3.28 -26.60 13.37
CA ALA A 250 1.85 -26.32 13.37
C ALA A 250 1.06 -27.63 13.49
N THR A 251 0.23 -27.74 14.53
CA THR A 251 -0.57 -28.95 14.81
C THR A 251 -2.05 -28.75 14.52
N LYS A 252 -2.55 -27.52 14.65
CA LYS A 252 -3.95 -27.19 14.38
C LYS A 252 -4.08 -25.81 13.76
N LEU A 253 -4.88 -25.74 12.72
CA LEU A 253 -5.31 -24.51 12.10
C LEU A 253 -6.79 -24.25 12.43
N THR A 254 -7.08 -23.09 13.01
CA THR A 254 -8.45 -22.64 13.25
C THR A 254 -8.73 -21.48 12.31
N VAL A 255 -9.77 -21.63 11.51
CA VAL A 255 -10.22 -20.63 10.54
C VAL A 255 -11.57 -20.10 11.01
N GLN A 256 -11.70 -18.78 11.10
CA GLN A 256 -12.98 -18.12 11.33
C GLN A 256 -13.30 -17.23 10.14
N ILE A 257 -14.55 -17.30 9.66
CA ILE A 257 -15.04 -16.49 8.54
C ILE A 257 -16.29 -15.76 9.02
N ASP A 258 -16.29 -14.43 8.87
CA ASP A 258 -17.41 -13.59 9.28
C ASP A 258 -18.52 -13.57 8.21
N ILE A 259 -19.55 -14.39 8.45
CA ILE A 259 -20.76 -14.48 7.62
C ILE A 259 -21.93 -13.64 8.15
N SER A 260 -21.71 -12.74 9.11
CA SER A 260 -22.79 -11.89 9.65
C SER A 260 -23.43 -10.98 8.60
N ASN A 261 -22.73 -10.71 7.49
CA ASN A 261 -23.28 -10.14 6.27
C ASN A 261 -22.97 -11.06 5.10
N MET A 262 -23.84 -11.06 4.09
CA MET A 262 -23.64 -11.83 2.86
C MET A 262 -22.34 -11.44 2.18
N LEU A 263 -21.45 -12.41 1.96
CA LEU A 263 -20.20 -12.21 1.24
C LEU A 263 -20.46 -12.07 -0.26
N SER A 264 -19.82 -11.09 -0.89
CA SER A 264 -19.76 -11.01 -2.34
C SER A 264 -18.85 -12.12 -2.92
N ASN A 265 -19.06 -12.49 -4.19
CA ASN A 265 -18.20 -13.48 -4.85
C ASN A 265 -16.71 -13.08 -4.79
N ASN A 266 -16.40 -11.79 -4.94
CA ASN A 266 -15.03 -11.28 -4.87
C ASN A 266 -14.43 -11.40 -3.47
N GLU A 267 -15.23 -11.20 -2.42
CA GLU A 267 -14.80 -11.42 -1.03
C GLU A 267 -14.54 -12.90 -0.76
N LEU A 268 -15.44 -13.77 -1.24
CA LEU A 268 -15.26 -15.22 -1.14
C LEU A 268 -13.99 -15.68 -1.85
N ASP A 269 -13.77 -15.24 -3.09
CA ASP A 269 -12.57 -15.58 -3.87
C ASP A 269 -11.29 -15.09 -3.17
N ARG A 270 -11.30 -13.88 -2.58
CA ARG A 270 -10.19 -13.37 -1.77
C ARG A 270 -9.92 -14.23 -0.54
N ILE A 271 -10.96 -14.59 0.21
CA ILE A 271 -10.84 -15.45 1.42
C ILE A 271 -10.24 -16.80 1.04
N MET A 272 -10.73 -17.42 -0.03
CA MET A 272 -10.21 -18.70 -0.52
C MET A 272 -8.76 -18.59 -1.00
N SER A 273 -8.39 -17.50 -1.65
CA SER A 273 -7.01 -17.25 -2.07
C SER A 273 -6.05 -17.09 -0.88
N TYR A 274 -6.44 -16.31 0.14
CA TYR A 274 -5.67 -16.18 1.38
C TYR A 274 -5.52 -17.50 2.12
N LEU A 275 -6.61 -18.26 2.28
CA LEU A 275 -6.60 -19.58 2.91
C LEU A 275 -5.60 -20.52 2.24
N ARG A 276 -5.59 -20.61 0.90
CA ARG A 276 -4.63 -21.43 0.16
C ARG A 276 -3.19 -20.97 0.41
N SER A 277 -2.97 -19.66 0.41
CA SER A 277 -1.65 -19.08 0.67
C SER A 277 -1.17 -19.39 2.09
N ASP A 278 -2.00 -19.15 3.11
CA ASP A 278 -1.66 -19.38 4.51
C ASP A 278 -1.37 -20.86 4.79
N ILE A 279 -2.22 -21.76 4.27
CA ILE A 279 -2.02 -23.21 4.40
C ILE A 279 -0.71 -23.62 3.72
N SER A 280 -0.41 -23.10 2.53
CA SER A 280 0.84 -23.40 1.82
C SER A 280 2.07 -22.91 2.58
N VAL A 281 2.01 -21.71 3.17
CA VAL A 281 3.09 -21.16 4.01
C VAL A 281 3.30 -22.01 5.27
N ILE A 282 2.22 -22.36 5.98
CA ILE A 282 2.29 -23.20 7.19
C ILE A 282 2.84 -24.59 6.85
N GLN A 283 2.37 -25.19 5.77
CA GLN A 283 2.85 -26.50 5.32
C GLN A 283 4.33 -26.45 4.93
N THR A 284 4.77 -25.38 4.27
CA THR A 284 6.18 -25.16 3.94
C THR A 284 7.03 -25.01 5.20
N LYS A 285 6.55 -24.28 6.22
CA LYS A 285 7.23 -24.17 7.52
C LYS A 285 7.32 -25.52 8.23
N ASN A 286 6.22 -26.27 8.32
CA ASN A 286 6.24 -27.62 8.90
C ASN A 286 7.23 -28.54 8.18
N LYS A 287 7.26 -28.49 6.84
CA LYS A 287 8.23 -29.23 6.03
C LYS A 287 9.66 -28.89 6.44
N ILE A 288 10.00 -27.61 6.57
CA ILE A 288 11.33 -27.15 7.02
C ILE A 288 11.60 -27.65 8.45
N SER A 289 10.66 -27.47 9.38
CA SER A 289 10.79 -27.95 10.77
C SER A 289 11.06 -29.45 10.82
N HIS A 290 10.39 -30.25 10.00
CA HIS A 290 10.63 -31.69 9.91
C HIS A 290 11.98 -32.04 9.26
N MET A 291 12.47 -31.26 8.29
CA MET A 291 13.83 -31.42 7.77
C MET A 291 14.88 -31.17 8.85
N CYS A 292 14.69 -30.15 9.70
CA CYS A 292 15.58 -29.88 10.82
C CYS A 292 15.64 -31.03 11.84
N LEU A 293 14.59 -31.85 11.93
CA LEU A 293 14.52 -33.02 12.83
C LEU A 293 15.09 -34.30 12.22
N ALA A 294 15.41 -34.31 10.92
CA ALA A 294 15.90 -35.49 10.22
C ALA A 294 17.29 -35.91 10.73
N LYS A 295 17.48 -37.21 10.97
CA LYS A 295 18.72 -37.80 11.47
C LYS A 295 19.53 -38.51 10.38
N THR A 296 18.89 -38.78 9.24
CA THR A 296 19.50 -39.50 8.10
C THR A 296 19.23 -38.76 6.79
N GLU A 297 20.07 -39.02 5.78
CA GLU A 297 19.92 -38.44 4.44
C GLU A 297 18.59 -38.84 3.79
N ASP A 298 18.17 -40.09 3.98
CA ASP A 298 16.89 -40.60 3.48
C ASP A 298 15.70 -39.87 4.13
N GLU A 299 15.72 -39.66 5.45
CA GLU A 299 14.69 -38.89 6.16
C GLU A 299 14.65 -37.44 5.66
N LEU A 300 15.82 -36.82 5.47
CA LEU A 300 15.92 -35.45 4.98
C LEU A 300 15.31 -35.31 3.59
N VAL A 301 15.65 -36.22 2.67
CA VAL A 301 15.11 -36.24 1.30
C VAL A 301 13.61 -36.54 1.29
N GLU A 302 13.14 -37.45 2.15
CA GLU A 302 11.70 -37.71 2.32
C GLU A 302 10.95 -36.43 2.73
N LYS A 303 11.45 -35.68 3.72
CA LYS A 303 10.82 -34.42 4.14
C LYS A 303 10.96 -33.34 3.06
N TYR A 304 12.10 -33.26 2.40
CA TYR A 304 12.30 -32.34 1.26
C TYR A 304 11.36 -32.65 0.10
N ASN A 305 10.97 -33.90 -0.12
CA ASN A 305 10.07 -34.28 -1.21
C ASN A 305 8.58 -34.13 -0.85
N ILE A 306 8.22 -33.68 0.36
CA ILE A 306 6.83 -33.32 0.68
C ILE A 306 6.33 -32.30 -0.35
N PRO A 307 5.25 -32.61 -1.11
CA PRO A 307 4.77 -31.76 -2.18
C PRO A 307 4.36 -30.39 -1.66
N ARG A 308 4.75 -29.31 -2.35
CA ARG A 308 4.30 -27.97 -2.00
C ARG A 308 2.85 -27.77 -2.45
N LEU A 309 2.02 -27.22 -1.58
CA LEU A 309 0.66 -26.86 -1.95
C LEU A 309 0.67 -25.68 -2.94
N HIS A 310 -0.05 -25.86 -4.05
CA HIS A 310 -0.23 -24.81 -5.04
C HIS A 310 -1.03 -23.64 -4.46
N THR A 311 -0.52 -22.43 -4.66
CA THR A 311 -1.22 -21.17 -4.42
C THR A 311 -1.68 -20.56 -5.74
N ASP A 312 -2.62 -19.62 -5.67
CA ASP A 312 -2.99 -18.84 -6.85
C ASP A 312 -1.77 -18.09 -7.41
N ASP A 313 -1.71 -17.93 -8.73
CA ASP A 313 -0.63 -17.18 -9.36
C ASP A 313 -0.73 -15.68 -8.99
N TYR A 314 0.42 -14.99 -8.97
CA TYR A 314 0.48 -13.55 -8.69
C TYR A 314 -0.52 -12.71 -9.52
N PRO A 315 -0.71 -12.96 -10.83
CA PRO A 315 -1.78 -12.34 -11.60
C PRO A 315 -3.17 -12.44 -10.96
N THR A 316 -3.57 -13.65 -10.57
CA THR A 316 -4.87 -13.94 -9.99
C THR A 316 -5.03 -13.24 -8.66
N VAL A 317 -4.02 -13.33 -7.79
CA VAL A 317 -3.99 -12.64 -6.50
C VAL A 317 -4.09 -11.11 -6.69
N SER A 318 -3.31 -10.52 -7.58
CA SER A 318 -3.36 -9.07 -7.87
C SER A 318 -4.74 -8.65 -8.39
N TYR A 319 -5.33 -9.43 -9.29
CA TYR A 319 -6.67 -9.19 -9.80
C TYR A 319 -7.74 -9.24 -8.69
N LEU A 320 -7.63 -10.19 -7.77
CA LEU A 320 -8.56 -10.29 -6.64
C LEU A 320 -8.44 -9.08 -5.74
N HIS A 321 -7.23 -8.61 -5.42
CA HIS A 321 -7.01 -7.50 -4.49
C HIS A 321 -7.11 -6.09 -5.08
N ARG A 322 -7.30 -5.96 -6.40
CA ARG A 322 -7.45 -4.65 -7.03
C ARG A 322 -8.65 -3.88 -6.47
N ALA A 323 -8.57 -2.56 -6.57
CA ALA A 323 -9.69 -1.71 -6.20
C ALA A 323 -10.90 -1.98 -7.12
N ASP A 324 -12.07 -2.25 -6.52
CA ASP A 324 -13.28 -2.59 -7.27
C ASP A 324 -13.78 -1.43 -8.17
N THR A 325 -13.32 -0.21 -7.91
CA THR A 325 -13.73 1.01 -8.60
C THR A 325 -13.25 1.11 -10.04
N LEU A 326 -12.24 0.35 -10.47
CA LEU A 326 -11.59 0.47 -11.79
C LEU A 326 -11.40 -0.86 -12.53
N LYS A 327 -12.30 -1.84 -12.33
CA LYS A 327 -12.18 -3.22 -12.84
C LYS A 327 -12.03 -3.39 -14.36
N SER A 328 -12.29 -2.35 -15.16
CA SER A 328 -12.41 -2.43 -16.62
C SER A 328 -11.78 -1.25 -17.38
N ILE A 329 -10.76 -0.58 -16.83
CA ILE A 329 -10.08 0.49 -17.56
C ILE A 329 -9.16 -0.07 -18.66
N ASN A 330 -9.09 0.64 -19.79
CA ASN A 330 -8.14 0.37 -20.86
C ASN A 330 -6.98 1.39 -20.81
N GLU A 331 -6.01 1.25 -21.71
CA GLU A 331 -4.82 2.12 -21.77
C GLU A 331 -5.17 3.61 -21.94
N SER A 332 -6.18 3.93 -22.75
CA SER A 332 -6.64 5.32 -22.94
C SER A 332 -7.23 5.90 -21.65
N HIS A 333 -8.07 5.14 -20.95
CA HIS A 333 -8.60 5.55 -19.65
C HIS A 333 -7.47 5.76 -18.64
N ALA A 334 -6.53 4.80 -18.54
CA ALA A 334 -5.37 4.90 -17.66
C ALA A 334 -4.56 6.18 -17.94
N LYS A 335 -4.28 6.46 -19.21
CA LYS A 335 -3.61 7.70 -19.64
C LYS A 335 -4.33 8.95 -19.14
N ASN A 336 -5.65 9.02 -19.34
CA ASN A 336 -6.46 10.16 -18.93
C ASN A 336 -6.42 10.37 -17.41
N TYR A 337 -6.57 9.29 -16.63
CA TYR A 337 -6.51 9.32 -15.18
C TYR A 337 -5.16 9.81 -14.66
N LEU A 338 -4.06 9.30 -15.22
CA LEU A 338 -2.71 9.68 -14.79
C LEU A 338 -2.43 11.16 -15.08
N CYS A 339 -2.81 11.67 -16.26
CA CYS A 339 -2.71 13.11 -16.55
C CYS A 339 -3.58 13.94 -15.60
N ALA A 340 -4.77 13.45 -15.24
CA ALA A 340 -5.64 14.12 -14.28
C ALA A 340 -5.06 14.12 -12.85
N LEU A 341 -4.39 13.05 -12.42
CA LEU A 341 -3.68 13.01 -11.14
C LEU A 341 -2.57 14.07 -11.10
N ILE A 342 -1.77 14.20 -12.16
CA ILE A 342 -0.73 15.23 -12.28
C ILE A 342 -1.35 16.63 -12.19
N LEU A 343 -2.40 16.89 -12.97
CA LEU A 343 -3.12 18.17 -12.93
C LEU A 343 -3.60 18.50 -11.51
N ILE A 344 -4.23 17.54 -10.83
CA ILE A 344 -4.76 17.78 -9.48
C ILE A 344 -3.64 18.03 -8.47
N ALA A 345 -2.55 17.26 -8.54
CA ALA A 345 -1.38 17.44 -7.68
C ALA A 345 -0.82 18.86 -7.81
N GLU A 346 -0.63 19.37 -9.04
CA GLU A 346 -0.05 20.70 -9.28
C GLU A 346 -1.03 21.83 -8.95
N HIS A 347 -2.29 21.67 -9.34
CA HIS A 347 -3.27 22.73 -9.26
C HIS A 347 -3.89 22.87 -7.87
N PHE A 348 -4.18 21.75 -7.18
CA PHE A 348 -4.93 21.76 -5.93
C PHE A 348 -4.09 21.41 -4.70
N VAL A 349 -3.06 20.59 -4.79
CA VAL A 349 -2.25 20.22 -3.62
C VAL A 349 -1.13 21.23 -3.42
N LYS A 350 -0.98 21.76 -2.20
CA LYS A 350 0.12 22.67 -1.83
C LYS A 350 0.89 22.10 -0.66
N TYR A 351 2.20 22.03 -0.82
CA TYR A 351 3.16 21.74 0.24
C TYR A 351 3.81 23.05 0.69
N THR A 352 3.81 23.31 1.99
CA THR A 352 4.52 24.46 2.57
C THR A 352 5.35 23.99 3.75
N ASN A 353 6.64 24.32 3.76
CA ASN A 353 7.51 24.06 4.91
C ASN A 353 7.52 25.27 5.83
N LYS A 354 7.25 25.05 7.12
CA LYS A 354 7.41 26.06 8.17
C LYS A 354 8.01 25.39 9.39
N ASN A 355 9.15 25.89 9.87
CA ASN A 355 9.88 25.35 11.03
C ASN A 355 10.15 23.84 10.91
N ASP A 356 10.72 23.41 9.78
CA ASP A 356 11.00 22.00 9.43
C ASP A 356 9.81 21.04 9.44
N LYS A 357 8.59 21.57 9.60
CA LYS A 357 7.34 20.81 9.46
C LYS A 357 6.70 21.12 8.12
N LEU A 358 6.37 20.06 7.41
CA LEU A 358 5.66 20.14 6.16
C LEU A 358 4.16 20.22 6.45
N LYS A 359 3.50 21.20 5.85
CA LYS A 359 2.05 21.39 5.88
C LYS A 359 1.48 21.17 4.48
N ILE A 360 0.52 20.26 4.40
CA ILE A 360 -0.23 19.93 3.19
C ILE A 360 -1.55 20.69 3.24
N LEU A 361 -1.92 21.32 2.13
CA LEU A 361 -3.14 22.09 1.98
C LEU A 361 -3.82 21.74 0.67
N TRP A 362 -5.16 21.71 0.71
CA TRP A 362 -5.98 21.73 -0.49
C TRP A 362 -6.31 23.18 -0.87
N LYS A 363 -5.78 23.67 -2.00
CA LYS A 363 -6.07 25.00 -2.54
C LYS A 363 -7.55 25.09 -2.94
N LYS A 364 -8.15 26.26 -2.69
CA LYS A 364 -9.48 26.56 -3.22
C LYS A 364 -9.36 26.77 -4.72
N ASP A 365 -10.39 26.32 -5.45
CA ASP A 365 -10.48 26.53 -6.89
C ASP A 365 -10.64 28.04 -7.16
N GLU A 366 -9.60 28.67 -7.66
CA GLU A 366 -9.61 30.09 -8.03
C GLU A 366 -9.98 30.22 -9.50
N LYS A 367 -11.28 30.31 -9.78
CA LYS A 367 -11.91 30.51 -11.11
C LYS A 367 -11.62 29.40 -12.15
N ASN A 368 -12.68 28.86 -12.75
CA ASN A 368 -12.62 27.85 -13.83
C ASN A 368 -11.67 28.20 -15.00
N SER A 369 -11.43 29.48 -15.30
CA SER A 369 -10.51 29.91 -16.35
C SER A 369 -9.07 29.47 -16.09
N ASN A 370 -8.63 29.44 -14.83
CA ASN A 370 -7.28 29.04 -14.46
C ASN A 370 -7.06 27.54 -14.64
N LEU A 371 -8.07 26.72 -14.32
CA LEU A 371 -8.01 25.28 -14.49
C LEU A 371 -7.89 24.87 -15.96
N LYS A 372 -8.64 25.53 -16.87
CA LYS A 372 -8.55 25.28 -18.32
C LYS A 372 -7.14 25.59 -18.84
N ASN A 373 -6.59 26.75 -18.47
CA ASN A 373 -5.22 27.11 -18.83
C ASN A 373 -4.20 26.11 -18.28
N SER A 374 -4.37 25.61 -17.05
CA SER A 374 -3.51 24.55 -16.50
C SER A 374 -3.57 23.25 -17.31
N MET A 375 -4.74 22.87 -17.81
CA MET A 375 -4.88 21.70 -18.69
C MET A 375 -4.13 21.90 -20.02
N ASP A 376 -4.24 23.08 -20.64
CA ASP A 376 -3.53 23.41 -21.88
C ASP A 376 -2.00 23.39 -21.69
N LEU A 377 -1.51 24.00 -20.61
CA LEU A 377 -0.09 24.02 -20.24
C LEU A 377 0.45 22.63 -19.94
N LEU A 378 -0.27 21.82 -19.16
CA LEU A 378 0.14 20.45 -18.87
C LEU A 378 0.16 19.60 -20.14
N ALA A 379 -0.84 19.74 -21.01
CA ALA A 379 -0.87 19.04 -22.29
C ALA A 379 0.35 19.42 -23.16
N ALA A 380 0.73 20.70 -23.21
CA ALA A 380 1.92 21.16 -23.92
C ALA A 380 3.21 20.58 -23.31
N ALA A 381 3.39 20.66 -21.99
CA ALA A 381 4.56 20.13 -21.31
C ALA A 381 4.72 18.62 -21.51
N LEU A 382 3.62 17.85 -21.47
CA LEU A 382 3.64 16.41 -21.73
C LEU A 382 3.99 16.11 -23.20
N ARG A 383 3.51 16.92 -24.16
CA ARG A 383 3.93 16.82 -25.57
C ARG A 383 5.40 17.16 -25.76
N ASP A 384 5.93 18.17 -25.08
CA ASP A 384 7.34 18.54 -25.25
C ASP A 384 8.28 17.50 -24.63
N LYS A 385 7.88 16.91 -23.49
CA LYS A 385 8.69 15.94 -22.75
C LYS A 385 8.62 14.52 -23.31
N TYR A 386 7.45 14.10 -23.79
CA TYR A 386 7.19 12.73 -24.23
C TYR A 386 6.66 12.63 -25.66
N GLY A 387 6.29 13.74 -26.28
CA GLY A 387 6.03 13.81 -27.72
C GLY A 387 7.36 13.79 -28.45
N ASP A 388 7.51 12.81 -29.32
CA ASP A 388 8.79 12.43 -29.85
C ASP A 388 9.23 13.37 -31.01
N LYS A 389 10.41 14.00 -30.89
CA LYS A 389 11.06 14.70 -32.02
C LYS A 389 11.88 13.76 -32.92
N THR A 390 12.12 12.51 -32.49
CA THR A 390 12.95 11.51 -33.18
C THR A 390 12.16 10.43 -33.93
N PHE A 391 10.85 10.34 -33.76
CA PHE A 391 10.01 9.37 -34.50
C PHE A 391 9.62 9.80 -35.93
N ASN A 392 9.91 11.04 -36.32
CA ASN A 392 9.60 11.55 -37.65
C ASN A 392 10.69 11.27 -38.71
N SER A 393 11.82 10.63 -38.36
CA SER A 393 12.95 10.49 -39.29
C SER A 393 13.02 9.18 -40.09
N ASN A 394 12.28 8.13 -39.75
CA ASN A 394 12.25 6.90 -40.56
C ASN A 394 10.83 6.57 -41.04
N LYS A 395 10.37 7.36 -42.01
CA LYS A 395 9.26 6.99 -42.90
C LYS A 395 9.71 5.87 -43.84
N THR A 396 9.63 4.61 -43.41
CA THR A 396 9.59 3.48 -44.35
C THR A 396 8.68 2.32 -43.96
N ASP A 397 8.18 2.21 -42.72
CA ASP A 397 7.21 1.17 -42.36
C ASP A 397 5.79 1.73 -42.27
N SER A 398 5.04 1.61 -43.36
CA SER A 398 3.67 2.12 -43.56
C SER A 398 2.57 1.42 -42.75
N ASN A 399 2.92 0.60 -41.73
CA ASN A 399 1.94 -0.13 -40.92
C ASN A 399 1.96 0.20 -39.42
N TYR A 400 2.79 1.14 -38.98
CA TYR A 400 2.72 1.69 -37.61
C TYR A 400 2.56 3.21 -37.69
N THR A 401 1.33 3.68 -37.87
CA THR A 401 0.96 5.06 -37.53
C THR A 401 1.14 5.21 -36.01
N SER A 402 2.26 5.79 -35.59
CA SER A 402 2.55 6.05 -34.19
C SER A 402 1.63 7.17 -33.66
N ASP A 403 0.63 6.80 -32.86
CA ASP A 403 -0.33 7.67 -32.15
C ASP A 403 0.30 8.59 -31.07
N PHE A 404 1.56 8.99 -31.21
CA PHE A 404 2.27 9.83 -30.24
C PHE A 404 1.84 11.31 -30.27
N ALA A 405 0.96 11.72 -31.18
CA ALA A 405 0.33 13.05 -31.20
C ALA A 405 -0.76 13.26 -30.12
N GLY A 406 -0.99 12.30 -29.22
CA GLY A 406 -2.24 12.14 -28.46
C GLY A 406 -2.37 12.81 -27.09
N PHE A 407 -1.78 13.98 -26.83
CA PHE A 407 -2.00 14.72 -25.57
C PHE A 407 -2.77 16.02 -25.84
N SER A 408 -3.96 16.16 -25.28
CA SER A 408 -4.79 17.37 -25.44
C SER A 408 -5.45 17.77 -24.12
N ALA A 409 -5.78 19.05 -23.96
CA ALA A 409 -6.51 19.52 -22.78
C ALA A 409 -7.87 18.80 -22.63
N GLY A 410 -8.56 18.51 -23.75
CA GLY A 410 -9.81 17.75 -23.72
C GLY A 410 -9.65 16.31 -23.19
N MET A 411 -8.49 15.67 -23.43
CA MET A 411 -8.15 14.38 -22.84
C MET A 411 -7.98 14.48 -21.33
N ILE A 412 -7.23 15.48 -20.87
CA ILE A 412 -6.99 15.75 -19.45
C ILE A 412 -8.31 16.10 -18.75
N GLU A 413 -9.18 16.87 -19.40
CA GLU A 413 -10.49 17.24 -18.89
C GLU A 413 -11.40 16.02 -18.67
N ARG A 414 -11.41 15.06 -19.61
CA ARG A 414 -12.14 13.79 -19.45
C ARG A 414 -11.64 13.02 -18.23
N GLY A 415 -10.32 12.84 -18.13
CA GLY A 415 -9.70 12.18 -16.97
C GLY A 415 -10.01 12.90 -15.66
N TYR A 416 -9.98 14.23 -15.65
CA TYR A 416 -10.31 15.04 -14.48
C TYR A 416 -11.76 14.86 -14.03
N LYS A 417 -12.71 14.82 -14.98
CA LYS A 417 -14.13 14.57 -14.67
C LYS A 417 -14.34 13.19 -14.07
N GLU A 418 -13.70 12.16 -14.63
CA GLU A 418 -13.83 10.78 -14.15
C GLU A 418 -13.15 10.57 -12.80
N LEU A 419 -11.93 11.09 -12.63
CA LEU A 419 -11.18 11.03 -11.38
C LEU A 419 -11.92 11.75 -10.25
N ASN A 420 -12.52 12.91 -10.53
CA ASN A 420 -13.33 13.61 -9.53
C ASN A 420 -14.55 12.82 -9.08
N LYS A 421 -15.16 11.98 -9.95
CA LYS A 421 -16.24 11.09 -9.51
C LYS A 421 -15.72 10.06 -8.50
N LEU A 422 -14.53 9.51 -8.72
CA LEU A 422 -13.88 8.57 -7.79
C LEU A 422 -13.53 9.23 -6.46
N ILE A 423 -12.85 10.39 -6.51
CA ILE A 423 -12.53 11.19 -5.32
C ILE A 423 -13.80 11.52 -4.55
N LYS A 424 -14.86 11.94 -5.26
CA LYS A 424 -16.15 12.27 -4.64
C LYS A 424 -16.79 11.06 -3.95
N LYS A 425 -16.70 9.86 -4.52
CA LYS A 425 -17.20 8.64 -3.85
C LYS A 425 -16.55 8.44 -2.48
N HIS A 426 -15.23 8.65 -2.38
CA HIS A 426 -14.52 8.56 -1.10
C HIS A 426 -14.88 9.72 -0.15
N LEU A 427 -15.00 10.94 -0.66
CA LEU A 427 -15.44 12.09 0.14
C LEU A 427 -16.84 11.87 0.72
N ASP A 428 -17.79 11.40 -0.08
CA ASP A 428 -19.15 11.13 0.37
C ASP A 428 -19.14 10.10 1.51
N PHE A 429 -18.29 9.06 1.42
CA PHE A 429 -18.09 8.10 2.51
C PHE A 429 -17.52 8.77 3.78
N PHE A 430 -16.46 9.58 3.67
CA PHE A 430 -15.87 10.26 4.84
C PHE A 430 -16.82 11.27 5.50
N GLN A 431 -17.71 11.85 4.70
CA GLN A 431 -18.63 12.89 5.14
C GLN A 431 -19.93 12.32 5.72
N GLN A 432 -20.20 11.04 5.51
CA GLN A 432 -21.41 10.39 6.02
C GLN A 432 -21.48 10.52 7.55
N GLY A 433 -22.61 11.03 8.06
CA GLY A 433 -22.81 11.30 9.48
C GLY A 433 -22.01 12.48 10.05
N ARG A 434 -21.27 13.22 9.22
CA ARG A 434 -20.43 14.36 9.62
C ARG A 434 -21.01 15.70 9.18
N VAL A 435 -20.81 16.74 9.98
CA VAL A 435 -21.20 18.13 9.64
C VAL A 435 -20.17 18.76 8.71
N GLN A 436 -20.65 19.27 7.58
CA GLN A 436 -19.83 19.94 6.56
C GLN A 436 -19.78 21.45 6.81
N PHE A 437 -18.89 21.87 7.71
CA PHE A 437 -18.69 23.27 8.08
C PHE A 437 -18.25 24.14 6.90
N GLY A 438 -18.82 25.34 6.78
CA GLY A 438 -18.46 26.31 5.72
C GLY A 438 -18.86 25.89 4.29
N LYS A 439 -19.72 24.87 4.15
CA LYS A 439 -20.23 24.43 2.85
C LYS A 439 -21.14 25.49 2.24
N LYS A 440 -20.74 26.04 1.08
CA LYS A 440 -21.57 27.00 0.34
C LYS A 440 -22.71 26.27 -0.38
N LEU A 441 -23.95 26.68 -0.10
CA LEU A 441 -25.16 26.16 -0.73
C LEU A 441 -25.72 27.20 -1.71
N ASN A 442 -26.01 26.77 -2.94
CA ASN A 442 -26.76 27.60 -3.88
C ASN A 442 -28.24 27.70 -3.48
N SER A 443 -29.00 28.60 -4.11
CA SER A 443 -30.41 28.84 -3.74
C SER A 443 -31.25 27.57 -3.85
N SER A 444 -31.14 26.83 -4.97
CA SER A 444 -31.89 25.57 -5.17
C SER A 444 -31.57 24.50 -4.12
N GLN A 445 -30.31 24.42 -3.65
CA GLN A 445 -29.91 23.51 -2.59
C GLN A 445 -30.53 23.91 -1.24
N ARG A 446 -30.51 25.21 -0.92
CA ARG A 446 -31.14 25.73 0.29
C ARG A 446 -32.65 25.50 0.29
N ASP A 447 -33.30 25.74 -0.84
CA ASP A 447 -34.75 25.53 -0.97
C ASP A 447 -35.13 24.06 -0.77
N LYS A 448 -34.34 23.12 -1.30
CA LYS A 448 -34.55 21.67 -1.04
C LYS A 448 -34.38 21.31 0.43
N LEU A 449 -33.42 21.93 1.12
CA LEU A 449 -33.14 21.66 2.53
C LEU A 449 -34.18 22.26 3.49
N ARG A 450 -34.97 23.25 3.04
CA ARG A 450 -36.07 23.80 3.86
C ARG A 450 -37.13 22.76 4.17
N ALA A 451 -37.38 21.82 3.25
CA ALA A 451 -38.35 20.74 3.42
C ALA A 451 -37.83 19.59 4.30
N GLU A 452 -36.52 19.49 4.53
CA GLU A 452 -35.92 18.43 5.32
C GLU A 452 -36.07 18.70 6.82
N LEU A 453 -36.21 17.63 7.62
CA LEU A 453 -36.30 17.75 9.08
C LEU A 453 -34.94 18.12 9.69
N GLU A 454 -34.97 18.86 10.78
CA GLU A 454 -33.77 19.24 11.53
C GLU A 454 -33.19 18.04 12.27
N ILE A 455 -31.86 17.95 12.29
CA ILE A 455 -31.13 16.93 13.02
C ILE A 455 -30.73 17.51 14.39
N SER A 456 -31.12 16.82 15.46
CA SER A 456 -30.67 17.16 16.81
C SER A 456 -29.15 17.07 16.92
N LEU A 457 -28.55 18.03 17.64
CA LEU A 457 -27.12 18.04 17.95
C LEU A 457 -26.65 16.73 18.60
N ASP A 458 -27.52 16.06 19.36
CA ASP A 458 -27.17 14.80 20.03
C ASP A 458 -26.90 13.64 19.08
N LYS A 459 -27.48 13.70 17.87
CA LYS A 459 -27.29 12.71 16.81
C LYS A 459 -26.04 12.96 15.96
N LEU A 460 -25.33 14.07 16.18
CA LEU A 460 -24.11 14.38 15.45
C LEU A 460 -22.91 13.61 15.99
N HIS A 461 -21.90 13.44 15.13
CA HIS A 461 -20.61 12.91 15.54
C HIS A 461 -20.03 13.73 16.72
N PRO A 462 -19.44 13.10 17.76
CA PRO A 462 -18.92 13.80 18.93
C PRO A 462 -18.01 15.00 18.61
N ASP A 463 -17.10 14.83 17.67
CA ASP A 463 -16.18 15.91 17.22
C ASP A 463 -16.89 17.11 16.59
N ASP A 464 -18.08 16.92 16.04
CA ASP A 464 -18.81 17.95 15.31
C ASP A 464 -19.79 18.69 16.23
N LYS A 465 -20.19 18.11 17.37
CA LYS A 465 -21.21 18.65 18.27
C LYS A 465 -20.89 20.05 18.77
N VAL A 466 -19.68 20.23 19.32
CA VAL A 466 -19.24 21.50 19.93
C VAL A 466 -19.21 22.60 18.87
N LYS A 467 -18.55 22.32 17.74
CA LYS A 467 -18.41 23.29 16.66
C LYS A 467 -19.75 23.63 15.99
N ALA A 468 -20.65 22.66 15.84
CA ALA A 468 -21.99 22.91 15.33
C ALA A 468 -22.80 23.80 16.28
N LYS A 469 -22.71 23.55 17.59
CA LYS A 469 -23.35 24.40 18.60
C LYS A 469 -22.84 25.84 18.52
N ASP A 470 -21.52 26.04 18.47
CA ASP A 470 -20.91 27.37 18.39
C ASP A 470 -21.34 28.14 17.12
N GLU A 471 -21.42 27.47 15.98
CA GLU A 471 -21.84 28.09 14.71
C GLU A 471 -23.33 28.44 14.71
N LEU A 472 -24.20 27.57 15.26
CA LEU A 472 -25.62 27.87 15.45
C LEU A 472 -25.84 29.07 16.39
N GLU A 473 -25.14 29.12 17.52
CA GLU A 473 -25.20 30.27 18.45
C GLU A 473 -24.72 31.56 17.78
N THR A 474 -23.69 31.47 16.94
CA THR A 474 -23.18 32.62 16.16
C THR A 474 -24.22 33.11 15.16
N HIS A 475 -24.94 32.22 14.48
CA HIS A 475 -26.03 32.61 13.59
C HIS A 475 -27.20 33.25 14.35
N LEU A 476 -27.57 32.69 15.50
CA LEU A 476 -28.63 33.23 16.35
C LEU A 476 -28.30 34.64 16.84
N LYS A 477 -27.06 34.88 17.30
CA LYS A 477 -26.57 36.22 17.68
C LYS A 477 -26.64 37.23 16.54
N ASN A 478 -26.57 36.77 15.29
CA ASN A 478 -26.70 37.59 14.09
C ASN A 478 -28.16 37.69 13.58
N GLY A 479 -29.15 37.28 14.38
CA GLY A 479 -30.57 37.33 14.03
C GLY A 479 -30.99 36.32 12.95
N ARG A 480 -30.20 35.26 12.72
CA ARG A 480 -30.48 34.22 11.72
C ARG A 480 -30.89 32.92 12.42
N GLN A 481 -32.02 32.36 12.03
CA GLN A 481 -32.45 31.04 12.50
C GLN A 481 -31.74 29.97 11.68
N ALA A 482 -30.63 29.46 12.22
CA ALA A 482 -29.88 28.37 11.62
C ALA A 482 -30.27 27.02 12.21
N SER A 483 -30.19 25.97 11.41
CA SER A 483 -30.34 24.60 11.87
C SER A 483 -29.51 23.62 11.05
N VAL A 484 -29.32 22.42 11.61
CA VAL A 484 -28.57 21.34 10.98
C VAL A 484 -29.53 20.50 10.13
N LYS A 485 -29.24 20.37 8.83
CA LYS A 485 -30.08 19.63 7.87
C LYS A 485 -29.30 18.50 7.20
N PRO A 486 -29.97 17.37 6.89
CA PRO A 486 -29.36 16.25 6.19
C PRO A 486 -29.16 16.56 4.70
N LEU A 487 -28.06 16.06 4.15
CA LEU A 487 -27.79 16.05 2.73
C LEU A 487 -28.04 14.65 2.16
N LYS A 488 -28.28 14.56 0.85
CA LYS A 488 -28.52 13.29 0.14
C LYS A 488 -27.41 12.25 0.30
N ASN A 489 -26.17 12.67 0.55
CA ASN A 489 -25.03 11.77 0.77
C ASN A 489 -24.92 11.29 2.23
N GLY A 490 -25.91 11.57 3.08
CA GLY A 490 -25.91 11.21 4.50
C GLY A 490 -25.04 12.10 5.38
N SER A 491 -24.41 13.14 4.84
CA SER A 491 -23.73 14.17 5.62
C SER A 491 -24.70 15.25 6.10
N TYR A 492 -24.24 16.14 6.98
CA TYR A 492 -25.05 17.23 7.52
C TYR A 492 -24.49 18.60 7.11
N VAL A 493 -25.34 19.62 7.07
CA VAL A 493 -24.94 21.02 6.83
C VAL A 493 -25.71 21.98 7.71
N ILE A 494 -25.08 23.08 8.11
CA ILE A 494 -25.75 24.18 8.79
C ILE A 494 -26.29 25.15 7.72
N THR A 495 -27.59 25.45 7.78
CA THR A 495 -28.25 26.39 6.87
C THR A 495 -29.16 27.32 7.66
N TRP A 496 -29.42 28.51 7.12
CA TRP A 496 -30.28 29.56 7.70
C TRP A 496 -31.08 30.29 6.62
#